data_AF-A0A6S6M0U3-F1
#
_entry.id   AF-A0A6S6M0U3-F1
#
_cell.length_a   1.000
_cell.length_b   1.000
_cell.length_c   1.000
_cell.angle_alpha   90.00
_cell.angle_beta   90.00
_cell.angle_gamma   90.00
#
_symmetry.space_group_name_H-M   'P 1'
#
loop_
_entity.id
_entity.type
_entity.pdbx_description
1 polymer ?
#
loop_
_entity_poly.entity_id
_entity_poly.type
_entity_poly.pdbx_seq_one_letter_code
_entity_poly.pdbx_strand_id
1 'polypeptide(L)'
;MSESFYLSNMVPQAGEGMNRGIWAVLEKKARQWVEKRGELYIYSGPIYREGDVKTIGRNKVAVPDALFKVVLDPARHEAIAVIMPNRRLDTRDMPKYLVPVREVERLTGLEFFSTLPQEEQDRIEVPKPEDLWQ
;
A
#
# COMPACT_ATOMS: atom_id res chain seq x y z
N MET A 1 13.34 -2.80 16.65
CA MET A 1 13.68 -2.26 15.32
C MET A 1 14.47 -3.22 14.44
N SER A 2 15.29 -4.13 14.97
CA SER A 2 16.08 -5.08 14.16
C SER A 2 15.22 -6.04 13.32
N GLU A 3 14.05 -6.43 13.81
CA GLU A 3 13.16 -7.40 13.15
C GLU A 3 12.67 -6.93 11.76
N SER A 4 12.49 -5.61 11.56
CA SER A 4 12.07 -5.09 10.25
C SER A 4 13.14 -5.20 9.18
N PHE A 5 14.40 -5.49 9.55
CA PHE A 5 15.53 -5.66 8.62
C PHE A 5 15.72 -7.10 8.13
N TYR A 6 14.90 -8.06 8.59
CA TYR A 6 14.90 -9.39 8.00
C TYR A 6 14.47 -9.33 6.53
N LEU A 7 15.13 -10.13 5.68
CA LEU A 7 14.81 -10.17 4.25
C LEU A 7 13.42 -10.72 3.95
N SER A 8 12.78 -11.43 4.89
CA SER A 8 11.36 -11.81 4.81
C SER A 8 10.42 -10.60 4.79
N ASN A 9 10.88 -9.44 5.26
CA ASN A 9 10.16 -8.18 5.26
C ASN A 9 10.64 -7.23 4.14
N MET A 10 11.34 -7.74 3.12
CA MET A 10 11.92 -6.94 2.04
C MET A 10 11.46 -7.43 0.68
N VAL A 11 11.25 -6.49 -0.23
CA VAL A 11 11.04 -6.75 -1.66
C VAL A 11 12.02 -5.90 -2.48
N PRO A 12 12.46 -6.35 -3.67
CA PRO A 12 13.23 -5.50 -4.57
C PRO A 12 12.40 -4.28 -4.99
N GLN A 13 12.76 -3.11 -4.47
CA GLN A 13 12.07 -1.86 -4.72
C GLN A 13 12.97 -0.87 -5.46
N ALA A 14 12.43 -0.17 -6.46
CA ALA A 14 13.16 0.89 -7.13
C ALA A 14 13.66 1.94 -6.12
N GLY A 15 14.92 2.36 -6.27
CA GLY A 15 15.60 3.21 -5.29
C GLY A 15 15.12 4.66 -5.30
N GLU A 16 15.60 5.44 -6.27
CA GLU A 16 15.25 6.87 -6.42
C GLU A 16 13.79 7.04 -6.91
N GLY A 17 13.07 7.99 -6.32
CA GLY A 17 11.69 8.33 -6.66
C GLY A 17 10.64 7.34 -6.15
N MET A 18 11.00 6.08 -5.87
CA MET A 18 10.11 5.09 -5.27
C MET A 18 10.40 4.90 -3.78
N ASN A 19 11.30 3.97 -3.39
CA ASN A 19 11.63 3.69 -1.99
C ASN A 19 12.10 4.95 -1.25
N ARG A 20 13.07 5.67 -1.84
CA ARG A 20 13.61 6.93 -1.31
C ARG A 20 12.87 8.16 -1.84
N GLY A 21 11.58 8.02 -2.12
CA GLY A 21 10.75 9.07 -2.72
C GLY A 21 9.30 8.97 -2.27
N ILE A 22 8.39 8.73 -3.20
CA ILE A 22 6.94 8.73 -2.95
C ILE A 22 6.53 7.73 -1.86
N TRP A 23 7.19 6.58 -1.78
CA TRP A 23 6.89 5.56 -0.76
C TRP A 23 7.25 6.03 0.66
N ALA A 24 8.42 6.64 0.83
CA ALA A 24 8.83 7.23 2.10
C ALA A 24 7.90 8.38 2.54
N VAL A 25 7.37 9.16 1.58
CA VAL A 25 6.38 10.21 1.85
C VAL A 25 5.08 9.61 2.38
N LEU A 26 4.57 8.55 1.76
CA LEU A 26 3.40 7.82 2.23
C LEU A 26 3.60 7.29 3.65
N GLU A 27 4.73 6.63 3.91
CA GLU A 27 5.04 6.09 5.24
C GLU A 27 5.16 7.20 6.30
N LYS A 28 5.71 8.36 5.93
CA LYS A 28 5.76 9.53 6.81
C LYS A 28 4.36 10.07 7.10
N LYS A 29 3.51 10.20 6.10
CA LYS A 29 2.12 10.66 6.28
C LYS A 29 1.33 9.69 7.17
N ALA A 30 1.50 8.38 6.99
CA ALA A 30 0.88 7.38 7.87
C ALA A 30 1.27 7.56 9.35
N ARG A 31 2.56 7.79 9.64
CA ARG A 31 3.01 8.11 11.01
C ARG A 31 2.38 9.39 11.56
N GLN A 32 2.28 10.44 10.74
CA GLN A 32 1.64 11.70 11.13
C GLN A 32 0.13 11.55 11.35
N TRP A 33 -0.53 10.67 10.61
CA TRP A 33 -1.93 10.34 10.86
C TRP A 33 -2.11 9.68 12.21
N VAL A 34 -1.26 8.72 12.60
CA VAL A 34 -1.33 8.08 13.92
C VAL A 34 -1.29 9.13 15.05
N GLU A 35 -0.38 10.12 14.96
CA GLU A 35 -0.27 11.20 15.95
C GLU A 35 -1.56 12.02 16.12
N LYS A 36 -2.34 12.19 15.05
CA LYS A 36 -3.57 13.02 15.05
C LYS A 36 -4.86 12.23 15.23
N ARG A 37 -4.87 11.00 14.72
CA ARG A 37 -6.08 10.18 14.52
C ARG A 37 -6.15 9.02 15.52
N GLY A 38 -5.03 8.64 16.13
CA GLY A 38 -4.92 7.52 17.03
C GLY A 38 -4.45 6.26 16.32
N GLU A 39 -5.08 5.13 16.62
CA GLU A 39 -4.72 3.84 16.05
C GLU A 39 -4.97 3.77 14.54
N LEU A 40 -4.05 3.14 13.79
CA LEU A 40 -4.24 2.80 12.39
C LEU A 40 -3.83 1.35 12.15
N TYR A 41 -4.58 0.64 11.30
CA TYR A 41 -4.24 -0.69 10.80
C TYR A 41 -3.71 -0.58 9.38
N ILE A 42 -2.56 -1.19 9.10
CA ILE A 42 -1.88 -1.05 7.81
C ILE A 42 -1.57 -2.41 7.20
N TYR A 43 -2.09 -2.64 5.99
CA TYR A 43 -1.67 -3.72 5.10
C TYR A 43 -0.73 -3.17 4.04
N SER A 44 0.33 -3.91 3.73
CA SER A 44 1.28 -3.49 2.70
C SER A 44 1.89 -4.70 2.03
N GLY A 45 2.05 -4.63 0.71
CA GLY A 45 2.61 -5.76 -0.01
C GLY A 45 2.90 -5.48 -1.49
N PRO A 46 3.49 -6.47 -2.17
CA PRO A 46 3.72 -6.43 -3.60
C PRO A 46 2.48 -6.82 -4.41
N ILE A 47 2.45 -6.36 -5.66
CA ILE A 47 1.56 -6.86 -6.71
C ILE A 47 2.46 -7.38 -7.83
N TYR A 48 2.17 -8.59 -8.30
CA TYR A 48 2.81 -9.22 -9.44
C TYR A 48 1.76 -9.40 -10.53
N ARG A 49 2.05 -8.96 -11.76
CA ARG A 49 1.18 -9.25 -12.89
C ARG A 49 1.37 -10.70 -13.33
N GLU A 50 0.33 -11.29 -13.89
CA GLU A 50 0.40 -12.61 -14.51
C GLU A 50 1.41 -12.60 -15.68
N GLY A 51 2.13 -13.72 -15.83
CA GLY A 51 3.14 -13.90 -16.87
C GLY A 51 4.58 -13.87 -16.32
N ASP A 52 5.49 -13.26 -17.08
CA ASP A 52 6.92 -13.30 -16.81
C ASP A 52 7.32 -12.38 -15.63
N VAL A 53 7.36 -12.97 -14.44
CA VAL A 53 7.86 -12.32 -13.22
C VAL A 53 9.36 -12.07 -13.33
N LYS A 54 9.76 -10.80 -13.27
CA LYS A 54 11.17 -10.41 -13.21
C LYS A 54 11.79 -10.92 -11.91
N THR A 55 13.01 -11.43 -11.97
CA THR A 55 13.72 -11.94 -10.79
C THR A 55 15.14 -11.42 -10.70
N ILE A 56 15.71 -11.39 -9.50
CA ILE A 56 17.11 -11.00 -9.26
C ILE A 56 17.88 -12.06 -8.46
N GLY A 57 19.19 -12.10 -8.68
CA GLY A 57 20.13 -12.94 -7.94
C GLY A 57 19.96 -14.45 -8.19
N ARG A 58 20.81 -15.24 -7.53
CA ARG A 58 20.82 -16.71 -7.67
C ARG A 58 19.54 -17.37 -7.15
N ASN A 59 18.93 -16.78 -6.13
CA ASN A 59 17.70 -17.28 -5.52
C ASN A 59 16.45 -16.87 -6.30
N LYS A 60 16.59 -16.17 -7.44
CA LYS A 60 15.50 -15.71 -8.29
C LYS A 60 14.42 -14.95 -7.49
N VAL A 61 14.84 -14.01 -6.64
CA VAL A 61 13.91 -13.20 -5.83
C VAL A 61 13.05 -12.36 -6.76
N ALA A 62 11.72 -12.50 -6.67
CA ALA A 62 10.77 -11.82 -7.53
C ALA A 62 10.78 -10.30 -7.31
N VAL A 63 10.78 -9.53 -8.40
CA VAL A 63 10.67 -8.08 -8.42
C VAL A 63 9.21 -7.70 -8.66
N PRO A 64 8.53 -7.04 -7.71
CA PRO A 64 7.13 -6.64 -7.87
C PRO A 64 6.93 -5.68 -9.05
N ASP A 65 5.78 -5.78 -9.72
CA ASP A 65 5.32 -4.81 -10.72
C ASP A 65 4.85 -3.50 -10.07
N ALA A 66 4.21 -3.64 -8.91
CA ALA A 66 3.69 -2.54 -8.11
C ALA A 66 3.75 -2.89 -6.62
N LEU A 67 3.57 -1.88 -5.79
CA LEU A 67 3.42 -1.98 -4.35
C LEU A 67 2.09 -1.37 -3.95
N PHE A 68 1.43 -1.96 -2.97
CA PHE A 68 0.22 -1.42 -2.38
C PHE A 68 0.39 -1.12 -0.90
N LYS A 69 -0.41 -0.17 -0.43
CA LYS A 69 -0.67 0.02 1.00
C LYS A 69 -2.15 0.33 1.20
N VAL A 70 -2.76 -0.31 2.19
CA VAL A 70 -4.11 -0.02 2.69
C VAL A 70 -3.96 0.43 4.14
N VAL A 71 -4.51 1.59 4.47
CA VAL A 71 -4.47 2.19 5.80
C VAL A 71 -5.90 2.40 6.28
N LEU A 72 -6.28 1.73 7.36
CA LEU A 72 -7.59 1.87 8.01
C LEU A 72 -7.46 2.72 9.27
N ASP A 73 -8.34 3.71 9.40
CA ASP A 73 -8.68 4.39 10.63
C ASP A 73 -9.97 3.75 11.20
N PRO A 74 -9.85 2.87 12.21
CA PRO A 74 -10.98 2.11 12.75
C PRO A 74 -11.98 3.02 13.48
N ALA A 75 -11.51 4.13 14.07
CA ALA A 75 -12.35 5.03 14.85
C ALA A 75 -13.24 5.89 13.94
N ARG A 76 -12.77 6.20 12.74
CA ARG A 76 -13.51 6.98 11.73
C ARG A 76 -14.18 6.11 10.68
N HIS A 77 -13.88 4.82 10.66
CA HIS A 77 -14.34 3.89 9.62
C HIS A 77 -13.97 4.42 8.22
N GLU A 78 -12.71 4.85 8.08
CA GLU A 78 -12.15 5.43 6.86
C GLU A 78 -10.94 4.61 6.43
N ALA A 79 -10.77 4.40 5.11
CA ALA A 79 -9.55 3.79 4.59
C ALA A 79 -8.93 4.61 3.46
N ILE A 80 -7.60 4.50 3.34
CA ILE A 80 -6.82 4.98 2.21
C ILE A 80 -6.11 3.79 1.59
N ALA A 81 -6.30 3.58 0.29
CA ALA A 81 -5.55 2.61 -0.49
C ALA A 81 -4.74 3.29 -1.60
N VAL A 82 -3.53 2.78 -1.82
CA VAL A 82 -2.67 3.21 -2.92
C VAL A 82 -2.09 2.02 -3.66
N ILE A 83 -1.91 2.18 -4.97
CA ILE A 83 -1.15 1.26 -5.81
C ILE A 83 -0.13 2.06 -6.61
N MET A 84 1.15 1.77 -6.41
CA MET A 84 2.25 2.48 -7.07
C MET A 84 3.09 1.50 -7.90
N PRO A 85 3.33 1.77 -9.20
CA PRO A 85 4.23 0.94 -9.99
C PRO A 85 5.65 1.00 -9.41
N ASN A 86 6.35 -0.14 -9.40
CA ASN A 86 7.69 -0.26 -8.82
C ASN A 86 8.77 0.32 -9.77
N ARG A 87 8.76 1.64 -9.95
CA ARG A 87 9.65 2.42 -10.81
C ARG A 87 9.82 3.83 -10.25
N ARG A 88 10.70 4.65 -10.82
CA ARG A 88 10.85 6.06 -10.41
C ARG A 88 9.53 6.81 -10.61
N LEU A 89 9.05 7.47 -9.55
CA LEU A 89 7.84 8.28 -9.50
C LEU A 89 8.13 9.67 -8.92
N ASP A 90 7.23 10.63 -9.16
CA ASP A 90 7.26 11.95 -8.56
C ASP A 90 6.33 12.00 -7.35
N THR A 91 6.77 12.59 -6.23
CA THR A 91 5.94 12.72 -5.02
C THR A 91 4.67 13.54 -5.26
N ARG A 92 4.69 14.46 -6.24
CA ARG A 92 3.53 15.28 -6.64
C ARG A 92 2.42 14.46 -7.28
N ASP A 93 2.75 13.27 -7.79
CA ASP A 93 1.80 12.38 -8.46
C ASP A 93 1.01 11.51 -7.48
N MET A 94 1.21 11.63 -6.17
CA MET A 94 0.53 10.82 -5.16
C MET A 94 -0.99 10.69 -5.35
N PRO A 95 -1.76 11.77 -5.63
CA PRO A 95 -3.20 11.64 -5.83
C PRO A 95 -3.59 10.70 -6.99
N LYS A 96 -2.69 10.51 -7.98
CA LYS A 96 -2.92 9.60 -9.12
C LYS A 96 -2.87 8.13 -8.73
N TYR A 97 -2.24 7.81 -7.61
CA TYR A 97 -2.04 6.43 -7.13
C TYR A 97 -3.03 6.01 -6.06
N LEU A 98 -3.90 6.91 -5.60
CA LEU A 98 -5.02 6.58 -4.73
C LEU A 98 -6.02 5.72 -5.50
N VAL A 99 -6.51 4.66 -4.86
CA VAL A 99 -7.51 3.75 -5.40
C VAL A 99 -8.52 3.37 -4.31
N PRO A 100 -9.71 2.85 -4.64
CA PRO A 100 -10.55 2.13 -3.69
C PRO A 100 -9.81 0.91 -3.11
N VAL A 101 -10.15 0.48 -1.90
CA VAL A 101 -9.59 -0.75 -1.31
C VAL A 101 -9.95 -1.96 -2.16
N ARG A 102 -11.19 -2.01 -2.69
CA ARG A 102 -11.66 -3.07 -3.61
C ARG A 102 -10.75 -3.26 -4.83
N GLU A 103 -10.08 -2.21 -5.30
CA GLU A 103 -9.13 -2.33 -6.43
C GLU A 103 -7.84 -3.07 -6.02
N VAL A 104 -7.40 -2.88 -4.77
CA VAL A 104 -6.26 -3.65 -4.22
C VAL A 104 -6.64 -5.11 -4.06
N GLU A 105 -7.83 -5.40 -3.53
CA GLU A 105 -8.35 -6.76 -3.39
C GLU A 105 -8.43 -7.46 -4.75
N ARG A 106 -9.02 -6.79 -5.75
CA ARG A 106 -9.14 -7.31 -7.11
C ARG A 106 -7.79 -7.66 -7.73
N LEU A 107 -6.75 -6.89 -7.45
CA LEU A 107 -5.41 -7.10 -8.00
C LEU A 107 -4.53 -8.07 -7.21
N THR A 108 -4.86 -8.32 -5.94
CA THR A 108 -4.05 -9.17 -5.05
C THR A 108 -4.71 -10.52 -4.74
N GLY A 109 -6.03 -10.63 -4.94
CA GLY A 109 -6.83 -11.77 -4.47
C GLY A 109 -6.98 -11.83 -2.95
N LEU A 110 -6.57 -10.77 -2.23
CA LEU A 110 -6.74 -10.66 -0.79
C LEU A 110 -8.10 -10.07 -0.46
N GLU A 111 -8.62 -10.42 0.72
CA GLU A 111 -9.79 -9.81 1.32
C GLU A 111 -9.33 -9.06 2.58
N PHE A 112 -9.49 -7.74 2.58
CA PHE A 112 -9.18 -6.91 3.74
C PHE A 112 -10.44 -6.77 4.61
N PHE A 113 -10.24 -6.49 5.90
CA PHE A 113 -11.34 -6.21 6.84
C PHE A 113 -12.46 -7.27 6.88
N SER A 114 -12.17 -8.52 6.51
CA SER A 114 -13.13 -9.62 6.39
C SER A 114 -13.88 -9.99 7.67
N THR A 115 -13.42 -9.49 8.82
CA THR A 115 -14.10 -9.63 10.11
C THR A 115 -15.23 -8.62 10.31
N LEU A 116 -15.32 -7.57 9.47
CA LEU A 116 -16.39 -6.56 9.52
C LEU A 116 -17.62 -7.03 8.75
N PRO A 117 -18.84 -6.56 9.12
CA PRO A 117 -20.04 -6.79 8.32
C PRO A 117 -19.89 -6.26 6.89
N GLN A 118 -20.51 -6.92 5.90
CA GLN A 118 -20.41 -6.56 4.48
C GLN A 118 -20.76 -5.09 4.20
N GLU A 119 -21.80 -4.56 4.84
CA GLU A 119 -22.20 -3.16 4.69
C GLU A 119 -21.10 -2.19 5.13
N GLU A 120 -20.36 -2.56 6.18
CA GLU A 120 -19.26 -1.76 6.70
C GLU A 120 -18.02 -1.86 5.80
N GLN A 121 -17.72 -3.06 5.29
CA GLN A 121 -16.70 -3.26 4.25
C GLN A 121 -17.01 -2.38 3.04
N ASP A 122 -18.22 -2.42 2.50
CA ASP A 122 -18.59 -1.66 1.31
C ASP A 122 -18.49 -0.15 1.53
N ARG A 123 -18.85 0.34 2.73
CA ARG A 123 -18.70 1.75 3.11
C ARG A 123 -17.24 2.20 3.11
N ILE A 124 -16.31 1.33 3.48
CA ILE A 124 -14.88 1.64 3.62
C ILE A 124 -14.13 1.40 2.31
N GLU A 125 -14.50 0.37 1.55
CA GLU A 125 -13.67 -0.20 0.50
C GLU A 125 -14.02 0.27 -0.91
N VAL A 126 -15.27 0.70 -1.12
CA VAL A 126 -15.79 1.17 -2.42
C VAL A 126 -15.37 2.62 -2.72
N PRO A 127 -15.40 3.58 -1.76
CA PRO A 127 -15.05 4.96 -2.07
C PRO A 127 -13.58 5.11 -2.46
N LYS A 128 -13.30 6.04 -3.39
CA LYS A 128 -11.95 6.53 -3.63
C LYS A 128 -11.69 7.71 -2.68
N PRO A 129 -10.74 7.61 -1.74
CA PRO A 129 -10.59 8.57 -0.65
C PRO A 129 -9.70 9.76 -1.07
N GLU A 130 -10.08 10.50 -2.12
CA GLU A 130 -9.28 11.62 -2.62
C GLU A 130 -9.08 12.71 -1.57
N ASP A 131 -10.10 12.93 -0.72
CA ASP A 131 -10.08 13.96 0.32
C ASP A 131 -9.20 13.60 1.52
N LEU A 132 -8.97 12.31 1.80
CA LEU A 132 -8.22 11.87 2.97
C LEU A 132 -6.70 12.07 2.82
N TRP A 133 -6.23 12.25 1.58
CA TRP A 133 -4.80 12.50 1.32
C TRP A 133 -4.38 13.94 1.62
N GLN A 134 -5.33 14.88 1.69
CA GLN A 134 -5.07 16.31 1.95
C GLN A 134 -4.29 16.52 3.27
#